data_AF-A0A171AJC9-F1
#
_entry.id   AF-A0A171AJC9-F1
#
_cell.length_a   1.000
_cell.length_b   1.000
_cell.length_c   1.000
_cell.angle_alpha   90.00
_cell.angle_beta   90.00
_cell.angle_gamma   90.00
#
_symmetry.space_group_name_H-M   'P 1'
#
loop_
_entity.id
_entity.type
_entity.pdbx_description
1 polymer ?
#
loop_
_entity_poly.entity_id
_entity_poly.type
_entity_poly.pdbx_seq_one_letter_code
_entity_poly.pdbx_strand_id
1 'polypeptide(L)'
;AYSMIDQPPLCVEDISESHFNHRLLSEENVEISKLINDVDIKNQLLRTWTKESVPDVPQIMSLWDNFQIVMSNFHIVVSRQEESLKDRLSLTAEEMVTEIERFVLRWSELKPMRIISEIQINDHYIIDSLELINNSRQQW
;
A
#
# COMPACT_ATOMS: atom_id res chain seq x y z
N ALA A 1 1.96 19.54 1.30
CA ALA A 1 2.79 19.33 0.09
C ALA A 1 3.94 18.36 0.38
N TYR A 2 4.90 18.71 1.26
CA TYR A 2 6.03 17.82 1.62
C TYR A 2 5.61 16.43 2.14
N SER A 3 4.50 16.33 2.87
CA SER A 3 4.02 15.06 3.42
C SER A 3 3.35 14.12 2.41
N MET A 4 2.94 14.60 1.23
CA MET A 4 2.20 13.78 0.25
C MET A 4 3.13 13.01 -0.70
N ILE A 5 4.38 13.44 -0.87
CA ILE A 5 5.33 12.81 -1.79
C ILE A 5 6.25 11.82 -1.05
N ASP A 6 6.55 12.12 0.23
CA ASP A 6 7.38 11.25 1.08
C ASP A 6 6.65 10.01 1.59
N GLN A 7 5.32 9.96 1.49
CA GLN A 7 4.57 8.78 1.88
C GLN A 7 4.47 7.80 0.71
N PRO A 8 5.07 6.60 0.82
CA PRO A 8 4.92 5.58 -0.20
C PRO A 8 3.43 5.21 -0.35
N PRO A 9 2.90 5.09 -1.58
CA PRO A 9 1.52 4.67 -1.79
C PRO A 9 1.29 3.27 -1.23
N LEU A 10 0.18 3.07 -0.50
CA LEU A 10 -0.13 1.83 0.23
C LEU A 10 -1.16 0.95 -0.49
N CYS A 11 -1.87 1.51 -1.48
CA CYS A 11 -2.90 0.86 -2.30
C CYS A 11 -2.82 1.30 -3.78
N VAL A 12 -3.50 0.57 -4.67
CA VAL A 12 -3.55 0.86 -6.12
C VAL A 12 -4.19 2.23 -6.41
N GLU A 13 -5.25 2.58 -5.70
CA GLU A 13 -5.86 3.92 -5.76
C GLU A 13 -4.86 5.01 -5.38
N ASP A 14 -4.07 4.78 -4.33
CA ASP A 14 -3.03 5.71 -3.86
C ASP A 14 -1.92 5.89 -4.91
N ILE A 15 -1.60 4.85 -5.69
CA ILE A 15 -0.62 4.95 -6.79
C ILE A 15 -1.14 5.91 -7.87
N SER A 16 -2.41 5.81 -8.25
CA SER A 16 -3.01 6.67 -9.27
C SER A 16 -3.08 8.14 -8.84
N GLU A 17 -3.45 8.39 -7.59
CA GLU A 17 -3.49 9.72 -6.99
C GLU A 17 -2.07 10.30 -6.85
N SER A 18 -1.12 9.48 -6.44
CA SER A 18 0.30 9.83 -6.35
C SER A 18 0.86 10.26 -7.72
N HIS A 19 0.55 9.53 -8.80
CA HIS A 19 0.93 9.91 -10.17
C HIS A 19 0.29 11.21 -10.62
N PHE A 20 -0.98 11.45 -10.27
CA PHE A 20 -1.67 12.69 -10.58
C PHE A 20 -1.01 13.89 -9.88
N ASN A 21 -0.72 13.76 -8.59
CA ASN A 21 -0.06 14.79 -7.80
C ASN A 21 1.38 15.04 -8.28
N HIS A 22 2.15 13.99 -8.61
CA HIS A 22 3.48 14.11 -9.19
C HIS A 22 3.46 14.89 -10.51
N ARG A 23 2.46 14.64 -11.36
CA ARG A 23 2.29 15.38 -12.62
C ARG A 23 2.02 16.86 -12.37
N LEU A 24 1.06 17.20 -11.49
CA LEU A 24 0.75 18.60 -11.16
C LEU A 24 1.98 19.33 -10.62
N LEU A 25 2.71 18.70 -9.70
CA LEU A 25 3.92 19.28 -9.14
C LEU A 25 5.03 19.43 -10.18
N SER A 26 5.14 18.49 -11.13
CA SER A 26 6.09 18.58 -12.25
C SER A 26 5.77 19.74 -13.19
N GLU A 27 4.48 20.04 -13.42
CA GLU A 27 4.03 21.19 -14.21
C GLU A 27 4.42 22.51 -13.53
N GLU A 28 4.19 22.63 -12.21
CA GLU A 28 4.57 23.81 -11.42
C GLU A 28 6.09 23.93 -11.21
N ASN A 29 6.83 22.81 -11.27
CA ASN A 29 8.27 22.73 -11.04
C ASN A 29 9.05 23.69 -11.97
N VAL A 30 8.61 23.85 -13.21
CA VAL A 30 9.28 24.72 -14.19
C VAL A 30 9.24 26.20 -13.76
N GLU A 31 8.12 26.66 -13.21
CA GLU A 31 7.97 28.05 -12.78
C GLU A 31 8.73 28.29 -11.47
N ILE A 32 8.65 27.37 -10.52
CA ILE A 32 9.36 27.48 -9.24
C ILE A 32 10.88 27.41 -9.46
N SER A 33 11.36 26.56 -10.38
CA SER A 33 12.78 26.50 -10.77
C SER A 33 13.31 27.86 -11.23
N LYS A 34 12.54 28.58 -12.06
CA LYS A 34 12.90 29.93 -12.51
C LYS A 34 12.97 30.91 -11.34
N LEU A 35 11.98 30.86 -10.45
CA LEU A 35 11.94 31.74 -9.28
C LEU A 35 13.12 31.49 -8.33
N ILE A 36 13.47 30.23 -8.08
CA ILE A 36 14.63 29.87 -7.25
C ILE A 36 15.93 30.37 -7.86
N ASN A 37 16.10 30.21 -9.18
CA ASN A 37 17.26 30.74 -9.89
C ASN A 37 17.35 32.27 -9.80
N ASP A 38 16.22 32.97 -9.96
CA ASP A 38 16.18 34.44 -9.82
C ASP A 38 16.53 34.90 -8.40
N VAL A 39 16.08 34.16 -7.37
CA VAL A 39 16.42 34.42 -5.97
C VAL A 39 17.92 34.22 -5.73
N ASP A 40 18.51 33.15 -6.26
CA ASP A 40 19.95 32.90 -6.14
C ASP A 40 20.77 34.02 -6.81
N ILE A 41 20.44 34.38 -8.05
CA ILE A 41 21.10 35.49 -8.77
C ILE A 41 21.02 36.80 -7.97
N LYS A 42 19.83 37.16 -7.48
CA LYS A 42 19.63 38.39 -6.68
C LYS A 42 20.42 38.34 -5.38
N ASN A 43 20.46 37.20 -4.70
CA ASN A 43 21.21 37.03 -3.46
C ASN A 43 22.73 37.10 -3.70
N GLN A 44 23.23 36.53 -4.80
CA GLN A 44 24.64 36.64 -5.21
C GLN A 44 25.03 38.09 -5.51
N LEU A 45 24.18 38.84 -6.21
CA LEU A 45 24.41 40.27 -6.47
C LEU A 45 24.43 41.07 -5.17
N LEU A 46 23.47 40.84 -4.28
CA LEU A 46 23.43 41.48 -2.95
C LEU A 46 24.70 41.20 -2.16
N ARG A 47 25.14 39.93 -2.10
CA ARG A 47 26.40 39.51 -1.48
C ARG A 47 27.61 40.22 -2.08
N THR A 48 27.64 40.37 -3.40
CA THR A 48 28.76 41.03 -4.08
C THR A 48 28.82 42.52 -3.74
N TRP A 49 27.67 43.18 -3.61
CA TRP A 49 27.59 44.64 -3.41
C TRP A 49 27.68 45.05 -1.95
N THR A 50 27.01 44.32 -1.07
CA THR A 50 26.86 44.69 0.36
C THR A 50 27.75 43.86 1.27
N LYS A 51 28.33 42.75 0.77
CA LYS A 51 28.96 41.68 1.57
C LYS A 51 28.00 41.01 2.57
N GLU A 52 26.70 41.26 2.44
CA GLU A 52 25.65 40.65 3.24
C GLU A 52 24.82 39.68 2.39
N SER A 53 24.23 38.67 3.04
CA SER A 53 23.33 37.70 2.42
C SER A 53 21.99 37.74 3.10
N VAL A 54 20.94 37.46 2.35
CA VAL A 54 19.67 37.08 2.98
C VAL A 54 19.88 35.75 3.72
N PRO A 55 19.59 35.67 5.04
CA PRO A 55 19.87 34.48 5.85
C PRO A 55 19.07 33.24 5.44
N ASP A 56 17.86 33.43 4.92
CA ASP A 56 16.93 32.33 4.62
C ASP A 56 17.16 31.69 3.25
N VAL A 57 17.86 32.37 2.34
CA VAL A 57 18.09 31.87 0.97
C VAL A 57 18.80 30.50 0.95
N PRO A 58 19.87 30.27 1.73
CA PRO A 58 20.49 28.94 1.82
C PRO A 58 19.51 27.84 2.26
N GLN A 59 18.59 28.13 3.19
CA GLN A 59 17.59 27.18 3.63
C GLN A 59 16.58 26.88 2.52
N ILE A 60 16.11 27.91 1.82
CA ILE A 60 15.19 27.76 0.69
C ILE A 60 15.83 26.92 -0.42
N MET A 61 17.11 27.16 -0.74
CA MET A 61 17.84 26.35 -1.73
C MET A 61 17.97 24.90 -1.28
N SER A 62 18.30 24.65 0.00
CA SER A 62 18.38 23.28 0.52
C SER A 62 17.04 22.54 0.47
N LEU A 63 15.94 23.23 0.79
CA LEU A 63 14.60 22.65 0.65
C LEU A 63 14.29 22.37 -0.83
N TRP A 64 14.65 23.28 -1.73
CA TRP A 64 14.45 23.07 -3.15
C TRP A 64 15.21 21.85 -3.68
N ASP A 65 16.48 21.71 -3.30
CA ASP A 65 17.31 20.56 -3.69
C ASP A 65 16.71 19.24 -3.18
N ASN A 66 16.24 19.21 -1.93
CA ASN A 66 15.56 18.04 -1.37
C ASN A 66 14.29 17.70 -2.17
N PHE A 67 13.48 18.71 -2.49
CA PHE A 67 12.29 18.52 -3.31
C PHE A 67 12.64 17.94 -4.69
N GLN A 68 13.70 18.42 -5.35
CA GLN A 68 14.15 17.85 -6.64
C GLN A 68 14.57 16.39 -6.51
N ILE A 69 15.27 16.02 -5.44
CA ILE A 69 15.67 14.63 -5.16
C ILE A 69 14.44 13.75 -4.99
N VAL A 70 13.46 14.20 -4.21
CA VAL A 70 12.20 13.47 -3.99
C VAL A 70 11.45 13.31 -5.32
N MET A 71 11.37 14.38 -6.13
CA MET A 71 10.72 14.38 -7.44
C MET A 71 11.39 13.42 -8.43
N SER A 72 12.72 13.33 -8.42
CA SER A 72 13.48 12.42 -9.28
C SER A 72 13.36 10.96 -8.84
N ASN A 73 13.26 10.73 -7.53
CA ASN A 73 13.18 9.39 -6.96
C ASN A 73 11.77 8.79 -6.99
N PHE A 74 10.75 9.59 -7.32
CA PHE A 74 9.36 9.19 -7.31
C PHE A 74 9.09 7.86 -8.02
N HIS A 75 9.59 7.68 -9.24
CA HIS A 75 9.38 6.44 -10.01
C HIS A 75 9.98 5.21 -9.32
N ILE A 76 11.13 5.36 -8.68
CA ILE A 76 11.79 4.27 -7.94
C ILE A 76 10.92 3.87 -6.74
N VAL A 77 10.38 4.85 -6.02
CA VAL A 77 9.51 4.62 -4.86
C VAL A 77 8.23 3.92 -5.29
N VAL A 78 7.57 4.40 -6.34
CA VAL A 78 6.32 3.80 -6.84
C VAL A 78 6.55 2.38 -7.34
N SER A 79 7.58 2.13 -8.15
CA SER A 79 7.88 0.77 -8.64
C SER A 79 8.15 -0.20 -7.50
N ARG A 80 8.85 0.23 -6.45
CA ARG A 80 9.07 -0.59 -5.26
C ARG A 80 7.76 -0.89 -4.52
N GLN A 81 6.83 0.06 -4.45
CA GLN A 81 5.51 -0.17 -3.85
C GLN A 81 4.65 -1.11 -4.69
N GLU A 82 4.69 -1.01 -6.01
CA GLU A 82 4.01 -1.95 -6.90
C GLU A 82 4.49 -3.39 -6.69
N GLU A 83 5.80 -3.58 -6.58
CA GLU A 83 6.40 -4.90 -6.30
C GLU A 83 5.98 -5.42 -4.92
N SER A 84 6.06 -4.59 -3.89
CA SER A 84 5.63 -4.97 -2.54
C SER A 84 4.13 -5.31 -2.47
N LEU A 85 3.28 -4.61 -3.22
CA LEU A 85 1.86 -4.92 -3.32
C LEU A 85 1.61 -6.27 -4.00
N LYS A 86 2.35 -6.57 -5.08
CA LYS A 86 2.27 -7.87 -5.76
C LYS A 86 2.67 -9.01 -4.82
N ASP A 87 3.76 -8.85 -4.08
CA ASP A 87 4.23 -9.86 -3.11
C ASP A 87 3.19 -10.11 -2.02
N ARG A 88 2.62 -9.04 -1.46
CA ARG A 88 1.56 -9.13 -0.45
C ARG A 88 0.33 -9.86 -0.98
N LEU A 89 -0.11 -9.53 -2.20
CA LEU A 89 -1.25 -10.20 -2.84
C LEU A 89 -0.98 -11.68 -3.10
N SER A 90 0.23 -12.04 -3.54
CA SER A 90 0.65 -13.43 -3.72
C SER A 90 0.57 -14.20 -2.40
N LEU A 91 1.12 -13.62 -1.33
CA LEU A 91 1.12 -14.24 -0.01
C LEU A 91 -0.31 -14.44 0.52
N THR A 92 -1.17 -13.43 0.38
CA THR A 92 -2.59 -13.56 0.75
C THR A 92 -3.31 -14.63 -0.08
N ALA A 93 -3.00 -14.77 -1.37
CA ALA A 93 -3.58 -15.82 -2.21
C ALA A 93 -3.14 -17.22 -1.75
N GLU A 94 -1.85 -17.40 -1.43
CA GLU A 94 -1.31 -18.66 -0.89
C GLU A 94 -1.94 -19.01 0.46
N GLU A 95 -2.11 -18.03 1.35
CA GLU A 95 -2.80 -18.20 2.63
C GLU A 95 -4.26 -18.64 2.43
N MET A 96 -4.98 -18.02 1.48
CA MET A 96 -6.36 -18.41 1.14
C MET A 96 -6.43 -19.83 0.59
N VAL A 97 -5.53 -20.22 -0.31
CA VAL A 97 -5.46 -21.59 -0.82
C VAL A 97 -5.23 -22.58 0.32
N THR A 98 -4.27 -22.28 1.20
CA THR A 98 -3.97 -23.11 2.37
C THR A 98 -5.19 -23.26 3.29
N GLU A 99 -5.95 -22.18 3.49
CA GLU A 99 -7.15 -22.21 4.32
C GLU A 99 -8.27 -23.02 3.66
N ILE A 100 -8.42 -22.93 2.34
CA ILE A 100 -9.35 -23.78 1.57
C ILE A 100 -8.96 -25.26 1.68
N GLU A 101 -7.67 -25.59 1.59
CA GLU A 101 -7.19 -26.97 1.74
C GLU A 101 -7.48 -27.52 3.14
N ARG A 102 -7.21 -26.73 4.19
CA ARG A 102 -7.57 -27.07 5.58
C ARG A 102 -9.07 -27.28 5.73
N PHE A 103 -9.87 -26.40 5.12
CA PHE A 103 -11.32 -26.53 5.11
C PHE A 103 -11.77 -27.82 4.43
N VAL A 104 -11.22 -28.15 3.27
CA VAL A 104 -11.55 -29.38 2.53
C VAL A 104 -11.18 -30.63 3.35
N LEU A 105 -10.01 -30.64 3.99
CA LEU A 105 -9.60 -31.75 4.88
C LEU A 105 -10.59 -31.93 6.02
N ARG A 106 -10.88 -30.86 6.77
CA ARG A 106 -11.86 -30.89 7.87
C ARG A 106 -13.25 -31.29 7.38
N TRP A 107 -13.67 -30.77 6.24
CA TRP A 107 -14.94 -31.14 5.63
C TRP A 107 -14.95 -32.61 5.24
N SER A 108 -13.87 -33.16 4.69
CA SER A 108 -13.81 -34.58 4.33
C SER A 108 -13.91 -35.52 5.53
N GLU A 109 -13.36 -35.12 6.67
CA GLU A 109 -13.44 -35.85 7.94
C GLU A 109 -14.83 -35.78 8.58
N LEU A 110 -15.46 -34.60 8.54
CA LEU A 110 -16.74 -34.32 9.20
C LEU A 110 -17.95 -34.53 8.28
N LYS A 111 -17.74 -34.68 6.97
CA LYS A 111 -18.82 -34.86 6.01
C LYS A 111 -19.55 -36.15 6.39
N PRO A 112 -20.88 -36.09 6.61
CA PRO A 112 -21.67 -37.28 6.86
C PRO A 112 -21.48 -38.24 5.68
N MET A 113 -20.71 -39.31 5.89
CA MET A 113 -20.54 -40.35 4.90
C MET A 113 -21.93 -40.93 4.66
N ARG A 114 -22.34 -40.96 3.39
CA ARG A 114 -23.64 -41.51 2.98
C ARG A 114 -23.74 -42.96 3.45
N ILE A 115 -24.29 -43.17 4.63
CA ILE A 115 -24.96 -44.41 4.99
C ILE A 115 -26.46 -44.17 4.76
N ILE A 116 -26.82 -43.68 3.56
CA ILE A 116 -28.22 -43.43 3.18
C ILE A 116 -28.80 -44.65 2.45
N SER A 117 -27.98 -45.64 2.09
CA SER A 117 -28.46 -46.84 1.41
C SER A 117 -28.87 -47.99 2.32
N GLU A 118 -28.49 -48.02 3.61
CA GLU A 118 -28.85 -49.14 4.52
C GLU A 118 -29.18 -48.75 5.98
N ILE A 119 -29.28 -47.47 6.34
CA ILE A 119 -29.79 -47.10 7.67
C ILE A 119 -31.30 -47.10 7.61
N GLN A 120 -31.93 -48.13 8.20
CA GLN A 120 -33.24 -47.99 8.79
C GLN A 120 -33.20 -46.73 9.65
N ILE A 121 -33.86 -45.66 9.20
CA ILE A 121 -33.90 -44.36 9.86
C ILE A 121 -34.47 -44.58 11.26
N ASN A 122 -33.57 -44.79 12.21
CA ASN A 122 -33.87 -44.89 13.62
C ASN A 122 -33.64 -43.50 14.20
N ASP A 123 -34.58 -43.01 15.02
CA ASP A 123 -34.54 -41.66 15.60
C ASP A 123 -33.19 -41.32 16.26
N HIS A 124 -32.48 -42.33 16.77
CA HIS A 124 -31.15 -42.20 17.36
C HIS A 124 -30.09 -41.69 16.37
N TYR A 125 -30.10 -42.11 15.10
CA TYR A 125 -29.13 -41.66 14.11
C TYR A 125 -29.34 -40.17 13.74
N ILE A 126 -30.59 -39.72 13.74
CA ILE A 126 -30.92 -38.32 13.50
C ILE A 126 -30.49 -37.46 14.71
N ILE A 127 -30.70 -37.94 15.94
CA ILE A 127 -30.26 -37.23 17.14
C ILE A 127 -28.73 -37.12 17.18
N ASP A 128 -28.00 -38.20 16.93
CA ASP A 128 -26.53 -38.20 16.94
C ASP A 128 -25.94 -37.28 15.86
N SER A 129 -26.54 -37.25 14.66
CA SER A 129 -26.09 -36.36 13.58
C SER A 129 -26.42 -34.89 13.85
N LEU A 130 -27.56 -34.59 14.49
CA LEU A 130 -27.89 -33.24 14.96
C LEU A 130 -26.95 -32.78 16.08
N GLU A 131 -26.54 -33.68 16.97
CA GLU A 131 -25.61 -33.37 18.06
C GLU A 131 -24.18 -33.15 17.53
N LEU A 132 -23.75 -33.91 16.53
CA LEU A 132 -22.51 -33.69 15.79
C LEU A 132 -22.49 -32.30 15.13
N ILE A 133 -23.56 -31.94 14.41
CA ILE A 133 -23.69 -30.63 13.75
C ILE A 133 -23.68 -29.49 14.79
N ASN A 134 -24.36 -29.67 15.92
CA ASN A 134 -24.40 -28.65 16.97
C ASN A 134 -23.03 -28.44 17.62
N ASN A 135 -22.27 -29.51 17.87
CA ASN A 135 -20.90 -29.42 18.37
C ASN A 135 -19.95 -28.79 17.34
N SER A 136 -20.06 -29.14 16.06
CA SER A 136 -19.27 -28.50 15.01
C SER A 136 -19.55 -27.00 14.89
N ARG A 137 -20.80 -26.56 15.14
CA ARG A 137 -21.18 -25.14 15.14
C ARG A 137 -20.64 -24.36 16.35
N GLN A 138 -20.27 -25.02 17.45
CA GLN A 138 -19.67 -24.36 18.62
C GLN A 138 -18.15 -24.24 18.53
N GLN A 139 -17.50 -24.97 17.62
CA GLN A 139 -16.04 -24.93 17.43
C GLN A 139 -15.58 -23.96 16.33
N TRP A 140 -16.51 -23.19 15.75
CA TRP A 140 -16.26 -22.08 14.83
C TRP A 140 -16.55 -20.75 15.54
#